data_AF-A0A1Y3BFG5-F1
#
_entry.id   AF-A0A1Y3BFG5-F1
#
_cell.length_a   1.000
_cell.length_b   1.000
_cell.length_c   1.000
_cell.angle_alpha   90.00
_cell.angle_beta   90.00
_cell.angle_gamma   90.00
#
_symmetry.space_group_name_H-M   'P 1'
#
loop_
_entity.id
_entity.type
_entity.pdbx_description
1 polymer ?
#
loop_
_entity_poly.entity_id
_entity_poly.type
_entity_poly.pdbx_seq_one_letter_code
_entity_poly.pdbx_strand_id
1 'polypeptide(L)'
;MLEAEALKLENQARFILEKNDKKIIMENIKKKEFLKVLIDRKYDSDPVKAWRKKFNIDQIEPESTNNENEEGEEVEQPETEEEKKFDFDYLIDMTMRTMLRENIQELLKKRDAKKSELEELKLSTPQMLWEKDLDSFIEELDRVEKNERENAMKGIRPKKSAKITARGLKISNVADIYKPSEQADRIEPKID
;
A
#
# COMPACT_ATOMS: atom_id res chain seq x y z
N MET A 1 2.55 4.90 8.00
CA MET A 1 2.94 3.96 6.92
C MET A 1 3.89 4.64 5.93
N LEU A 2 3.47 5.69 5.23
CA LEU A 2 4.28 6.42 4.24
C LEU A 2 5.65 6.89 4.77
N GLU A 3 5.71 7.39 6.00
CA GLU A 3 6.98 7.80 6.63
C GLU A 3 7.95 6.63 6.82
N ALA A 4 7.43 5.46 7.22
CA ALA A 4 8.23 4.26 7.37
C ALA A 4 8.72 3.73 6.00
N GLU A 5 7.88 3.80 4.96
CA GLU A 5 8.26 3.42 3.61
C GLU A 5 9.34 4.34 3.02
N ALA A 6 9.20 5.66 3.22
CA ALA A 6 10.19 6.64 2.78
C ALA A 6 11.54 6.40 3.47
N LEU A 7 11.54 6.16 4.78
CA LEU A 7 12.76 5.85 5.54
C LEU A 7 13.40 4.53 5.11
N LYS A 8 12.59 3.50 4.82
CA LYS A 8 13.06 2.22 4.29
C LYS A 8 13.79 2.40 2.94
N LEU A 9 13.17 3.12 2.00
CA LEU A 9 13.78 3.41 0.70
C LEU A 9 15.04 4.28 0.82
N GLU A 10 15.08 5.19 1.79
CA GLU A 10 16.26 6.01 2.08
C GLU A 10 17.44 5.17 2.57
N ASN A 11 17.19 4.26 3.51
CA ASN A 11 18.22 3.34 4.02
C ASN A 11 18.70 2.36 2.94
N GLN A 12 17.79 1.83 2.11
CA GLN A 12 18.16 0.98 0.97
C GLN A 12 19.02 1.73 -0.06
N ALA A 13 18.63 2.96 -0.41
CA ALA A 13 19.41 3.79 -1.34
C ALA A 13 20.79 4.11 -0.78
N ARG A 14 20.88 4.49 0.51
CA ARG A 14 22.15 4.75 1.19
C ARG A 14 23.05 3.51 1.20
N PHE A 15 22.49 2.36 1.53
CA PHE A 15 23.20 1.09 1.58
C PHE A 15 23.82 0.71 0.23
N ILE A 16 23.02 0.77 -0.84
CA ILE A 16 23.48 0.43 -2.19
C ILE A 16 24.57 1.39 -2.67
N LEU A 17 24.43 2.68 -2.40
CA LEU A 17 25.46 3.67 -2.73
C LEU A 17 26.76 3.39 -1.98
N GLU A 18 26.71 3.13 -0.66
CA GLU A 18 27.88 2.80 0.13
C GLU A 18 28.54 1.47 -0.29
N LYS A 19 27.75 0.47 -0.70
CA LYS A 19 28.25 -0.81 -1.19
C LYS A 19 28.90 -0.67 -2.58
N ASN A 20 28.35 0.15 -3.48
CA ASN A 20 28.99 0.46 -4.77
C ASN A 20 30.27 1.29 -4.62
N ASP A 21 30.32 2.18 -3.63
CA ASP A 21 31.52 2.92 -3.24
C ASP A 21 32.56 2.06 -2.52
N LYS A 22 32.28 0.76 -2.32
CA LYS A 22 33.11 -0.19 -1.54
C LYS A 22 33.35 0.24 -0.08
N LYS A 23 32.53 1.14 0.47
CA LYS A 23 32.57 1.54 1.89
C LYS A 23 32.04 0.43 2.79
N ILE A 24 31.02 -0.29 2.32
CA ILE A 24 30.49 -1.50 2.95
C ILE A 24 30.94 -2.70 2.12
N ILE A 25 31.57 -3.67 2.79
CA ILE A 25 31.94 -4.95 2.21
C ILE A 25 31.03 -5.99 2.86
N MET A 26 30.42 -6.83 2.03
CA MET A 26 29.58 -7.97 2.45
C MET A 26 30.21 -9.31 2.10
N GLU A 27 31.26 -9.28 1.28
CA GLU A 27 31.89 -10.48 0.76
C GLU A 27 32.67 -11.18 1.88
N ASN A 28 32.33 -12.45 2.14
CA ASN A 28 33.03 -13.33 3.08
C ASN A 28 33.07 -12.81 4.54
N ILE A 29 31.97 -12.22 5.01
CA ILE A 29 31.79 -11.78 6.41
C ILE A 29 30.67 -12.59 7.06
N LYS A 30 30.82 -12.97 8.33
CA LYS A 30 29.74 -13.65 9.08
C LYS A 30 28.55 -12.71 9.28
N LYS A 31 27.32 -13.22 9.17
CA LYS A 31 26.08 -12.45 9.39
C LYS A 31 26.16 -11.58 10.67
N LYS A 32 26.57 -12.17 11.80
CA LYS A 32 26.69 -11.46 13.09
C LYS A 32 27.67 -10.28 13.08
N GLU A 33 28.81 -10.42 12.40
CA GLU A 33 29.80 -9.36 12.26
C GLU A 33 29.31 -8.26 11.33
N PHE A 34 28.60 -8.64 10.27
CA PHE A 34 27.99 -7.69 9.34
C PHE A 34 26.90 -6.85 10.00
N LEU A 35 26.04 -7.46 10.83
CA LEU A 35 25.01 -6.74 11.60
C LEU A 35 25.64 -5.69 12.52
N LYS A 36 26.77 -6.00 13.18
CA LYS A 36 27.50 -5.01 14.01
C LYS A 36 27.97 -3.81 13.18
N VAL A 37 28.50 -4.05 11.98
CA VAL A 37 28.91 -2.97 11.06
C VAL A 37 27.71 -2.07 10.69
N LEU A 38 26.53 -2.65 10.46
CA LEU A 38 25.31 -1.88 10.18
C LEU A 38 24.86 -1.04 11.39
N ILE A 39 24.92 -1.61 12.59
CA ILE A 39 24.63 -0.91 13.85
C ILE A 39 25.61 0.24 14.08
N ASP A 40 26.91 0.00 13.92
CA ASP A 40 27.97 1.00 14.08
C ASP A 40 27.81 2.16 13.09
N ARG A 41 27.35 1.87 11.87
CA ARG A 41 27.04 2.87 10.83
C ARG A 41 25.68 3.55 10.99
N LYS A 42 24.93 3.18 12.03
CA LYS A 42 23.60 3.73 12.36
C LYS A 42 22.60 3.57 11.22
N TYR A 43 22.54 2.37 10.63
CA TYR A 43 21.38 2.01 9.82
C TYR A 43 20.17 1.79 10.73
N ASP A 44 18.99 2.20 10.30
CA ASP A 44 17.78 1.92 11.06
C ASP A 44 17.36 0.45 10.87
N SER A 45 16.78 -0.13 11.92
CA SER A 45 16.03 -1.37 11.77
C SER A 45 14.78 -1.14 10.90
N ASP A 46 14.26 -2.19 10.23
CA ASP A 46 13.15 -2.07 9.25
C ASP A 46 12.04 -1.14 9.78
N PRO A 47 11.94 0.10 9.24
CA PRO A 47 10.98 1.07 9.73
C PRO A 47 9.53 0.63 9.55
N VAL A 48 9.24 -0.16 8.51
CA VAL A 48 7.90 -0.64 8.18
C VAL A 48 7.50 -1.75 9.15
N LYS A 49 8.42 -2.67 9.46
CA LYS A 49 8.17 -3.72 10.47
C LYS A 49 8.03 -3.11 11.87
N ALA A 50 8.86 -2.14 12.21
CA ALA A 50 8.74 -1.38 13.45
C ALA A 50 7.41 -0.62 13.54
N TRP A 51 6.94 -0.04 12.44
CA TRP A 51 5.63 0.61 12.36
C TRP A 51 4.50 -0.41 12.55
N ARG A 52 4.48 -1.53 11.81
CA ARG A 52 3.46 -2.59 11.97
C ARG A 52 3.36 -3.12 13.40
N LYS A 53 4.50 -3.38 14.04
CA LYS A 53 4.58 -3.84 15.43
C LYS A 53 4.04 -2.79 16.42
N LYS A 54 4.30 -1.50 16.20
CA LYS A 54 3.76 -0.41 17.05
C LYS A 54 2.23 -0.33 17.00
N PHE A 55 1.64 -0.63 15.85
CA PHE A 55 0.19 -0.59 15.66
C PHE A 55 -0.49 -1.96 15.84
N ASN A 56 0.23 -2.98 16.34
CA ASN A 56 -0.25 -4.37 16.51
C ASN A 56 -0.95 -4.94 15.25
N ILE A 57 -0.59 -4.47 14.06
CA ILE A 57 -1.20 -4.94 12.80
C ILE A 57 -0.92 -6.43 12.59
N ASP A 58 0.26 -6.89 13.05
CA ASP A 58 0.70 -8.29 12.95
C ASP A 58 -0.11 -9.27 13.83
N GLN A 59 -1.05 -8.82 14.68
CA GLN A 59 -1.95 -9.73 15.43
C GLN A 59 -3.21 -10.12 14.65
N ILE A 60 -3.51 -9.49 13.50
CA ILE A 60 -4.77 -9.67 12.77
C ILE A 60 -4.59 -10.43 11.44
N GLU A 61 -3.39 -10.47 10.86
CA GLU A 61 -3.10 -11.29 9.67
C GLU A 61 -2.30 -12.55 10.03
N PRO A 62 -2.84 -13.77 9.84
CA PRO A 62 -1.99 -14.93 9.65
C PRO A 62 -1.33 -14.80 8.28
N GLU A 63 0.00 -14.88 8.27
CA GLU A 63 0.88 -15.10 7.12
C GLU A 63 0.21 -15.20 5.75
N SER A 64 0.29 -14.13 4.96
CA SER A 64 0.08 -14.22 3.52
C SER A 64 0.87 -13.14 2.81
N THR A 65 2.20 -13.28 2.83
CA THR A 65 2.98 -13.02 1.62
C THR A 65 4.13 -14.01 1.57
N ASN A 66 3.87 -15.14 0.90
CA ASN A 66 4.85 -16.06 0.34
C ASN A 66 6.04 -15.27 -0.24
N ASN A 67 7.20 -15.37 0.39
CA ASN A 67 8.45 -15.48 -0.36
C ASN A 67 8.66 -16.97 -0.59
N GLU A 68 8.14 -17.47 -1.72
CA GLU A 68 8.58 -18.73 -2.30
C GLU A 68 10.06 -18.60 -2.66
N ASN A 69 10.92 -19.07 -1.76
CA ASN A 69 12.25 -19.58 -2.05
C ASN A 69 12.60 -20.57 -0.93
N GLU A 70 11.92 -21.72 -0.93
CA GLU A 70 12.46 -22.94 -0.35
C GLU A 70 13.53 -23.46 -1.32
N GLU A 71 14.81 -23.32 -0.94
CA GLU A 71 15.77 -24.43 -0.96
C GLU A 71 17.09 -23.98 -0.32
N GLY A 72 17.32 -24.46 0.90
CA GLY A 72 18.57 -24.30 1.62
C GLY A 72 18.34 -24.45 3.11
N GLU A 73 18.46 -25.68 3.63
CA GLU A 73 18.60 -25.95 5.06
C GLU A 73 19.80 -25.15 5.61
N GLU A 74 19.57 -23.95 6.13
CA GLU A 74 20.52 -23.27 6.99
C GLU A 74 20.19 -23.59 8.45
N VAL A 75 21.14 -24.28 9.08
CA VAL A 75 21.22 -24.57 10.50
C VAL A 75 20.98 -23.28 11.29
N GLU A 76 19.79 -23.13 11.88
CA GLU A 76 19.48 -22.05 12.82
C GLU A 76 20.44 -22.13 14.02
N GLN A 77 21.50 -21.32 13.98
CA GLN A 77 22.28 -21.01 15.18
C GLN A 77 21.41 -20.17 16.13
N PRO A 78 21.55 -20.30 17.45
CA PRO A 78 20.79 -19.49 18.38
C PRO A 78 21.09 -18.00 18.13
N GLU A 79 20.06 -17.29 17.69
CA GLU A 79 20.08 -15.84 17.56
C GLU A 79 20.14 -15.22 18.96
N THR A 80 21.09 -14.31 19.14
CA THR A 80 21.24 -13.51 20.37
C THR A 80 20.10 -12.49 20.47
N GLU A 81 19.73 -12.09 21.69
CA GLU A 81 18.64 -11.13 21.93
C GLU A 81 18.86 -9.78 21.21
N GLU A 82 20.11 -9.40 20.96
CA GLU A 82 20.46 -8.23 20.16
C GLU A 82 20.16 -8.39 18.67
N GLU A 83 20.33 -9.60 18.11
CA GLU A 83 20.00 -9.92 16.72
C GLU A 83 18.48 -9.87 16.50
N LYS A 84 17.68 -10.31 17.48
CA LYS A 84 16.21 -10.18 17.43
C LYS A 84 15.71 -8.74 17.58
N LYS A 85 16.55 -7.84 18.11
CA LYS A 85 16.18 -6.45 18.39
C LYS A 85 16.33 -5.55 17.17
N PHE A 86 17.26 -5.87 16.27
CA PHE A 86 17.56 -5.06 15.10
C PHE A 86 17.40 -5.89 13.82
N ASP A 87 16.27 -5.69 13.15
CA ASP A 87 15.98 -6.29 11.86
C ASP A 87 16.61 -5.46 10.73
N PHE A 88 17.57 -6.05 10.02
CA PHE A 88 18.22 -5.50 8.84
C PHE A 88 18.00 -6.34 7.58
N ASP A 89 17.07 -7.30 7.61
CA ASP A 89 16.86 -8.26 6.52
C ASP A 89 16.49 -7.54 5.23
N TYR A 90 15.74 -6.43 5.34
CA TYR A 90 15.36 -5.58 4.19
C TYR A 90 16.53 -4.93 3.43
N LEU A 91 17.74 -4.88 4.02
CA LEU A 91 18.96 -4.42 3.37
C LEU A 91 19.77 -5.59 2.80
N ILE A 92 19.77 -6.73 3.49
CA ILE A 92 20.56 -7.91 3.15
C ILE A 92 19.89 -8.70 2.01
N ASP A 93 18.58 -8.86 2.05
CA ASP A 93 17.78 -9.61 1.07
C ASP A 93 17.60 -8.90 -0.27
N MET A 94 18.32 -7.79 -0.49
CA MET A 94 18.28 -7.09 -1.77
C MET A 94 18.97 -7.91 -2.86
N THR A 95 18.28 -8.13 -3.97
CA THR A 95 18.88 -8.83 -5.12
C THR A 95 20.11 -8.08 -5.64
N MET A 96 21.15 -8.79 -6.06
CA MET A 96 22.35 -8.17 -6.65
C MET A 96 22.05 -7.25 -7.84
N ARG A 97 20.91 -7.43 -8.51
CA ARG A 97 20.46 -6.55 -9.61
C ARG A 97 20.22 -5.13 -9.13
N THR A 98 19.81 -4.88 -7.89
CA THR A 98 19.57 -3.52 -7.38
C THR A 98 20.84 -2.68 -7.35
N MET A 99 22.01 -3.32 -7.38
CA MET A 99 23.32 -2.66 -7.44
C MET A 99 23.66 -2.12 -8.85
N LEU A 100 22.91 -2.53 -9.88
CA LEU A 100 23.08 -2.02 -11.24
C LEU A 100 22.68 -0.55 -11.33
N ARG A 101 23.38 0.22 -12.16
CA ARG A 101 23.18 1.68 -12.32
C ARG A 101 21.72 2.07 -12.57
N GLU A 102 21.04 1.32 -13.45
CA GLU A 102 19.63 1.57 -13.81
C GLU A 102 18.71 1.39 -12.62
N ASN A 103 18.86 0.29 -11.88
CA ASN A 103 18.02 -0.01 -10.72
C ASN A 103 18.29 0.95 -9.55
N ILE A 104 19.51 1.47 -9.42
CA ILE A 104 19.82 2.54 -8.47
C ILE A 104 19.08 3.82 -8.82
N GLN A 105 19.09 4.21 -10.09
CA GLN A 105 18.34 5.39 -10.54
C GLN A 105 16.84 5.20 -10.30
N GLU A 106 16.31 4.00 -10.56
CA GLU A 106 14.92 3.69 -10.26
C GLU A 106 14.62 3.73 -8.77
N LEU A 107 15.50 3.19 -7.92
CA LEU A 107 15.36 3.23 -6.46
C LEU A 107 15.38 4.66 -5.92
N LEU A 108 16.29 5.50 -6.43
CA LEU A 108 16.35 6.92 -6.09
C LEU A 108 15.07 7.65 -6.53
N LYS A 109 14.57 7.35 -7.72
CA LYS A 109 13.29 7.90 -8.20
C LYS A 109 12.11 7.47 -7.32
N LYS A 110 12.07 6.21 -6.89
CA LYS A 110 11.05 5.70 -5.95
C LYS A 110 11.14 6.40 -4.59
N ARG A 111 12.34 6.57 -4.06
CA ARG A 111 12.60 7.32 -2.82
C ARG A 111 12.07 8.75 -2.94
N ASP A 112 12.44 9.44 -4.02
CA ASP A 112 12.07 10.85 -4.21
C ASP A 112 10.55 11.00 -4.41
N ALA A 113 9.92 10.10 -5.17
CA ALA A 113 8.46 10.06 -5.30
C ALA A 113 7.75 9.86 -3.95
N LYS A 114 8.23 8.92 -3.11
CA LYS A 114 7.68 8.69 -1.77
C LYS A 114 7.92 9.84 -0.81
N LYS A 115 9.06 10.52 -0.90
CA LYS A 115 9.33 11.75 -0.13
C LYS A 115 8.36 12.85 -0.53
N SER A 116 8.14 13.06 -1.82
CA SER A 116 7.17 14.04 -2.32
C SER A 116 5.72 13.70 -1.93
N GLU A 117 5.30 12.43 -2.01
CA GLU A 117 3.98 11.98 -1.53
C GLU A 117 3.81 12.27 -0.03
N LEU A 118 4.85 12.03 0.77
CA LEU A 118 4.84 12.33 2.19
C LEU A 118 4.78 13.83 2.48
N GLU A 119 5.49 14.66 1.71
CA GLU A 119 5.41 16.12 1.82
C GLU A 119 4.03 16.65 1.44
N GLU A 120 3.45 16.15 0.35
CA GLU A 120 2.09 16.49 -0.07
C GLU A 120 1.07 16.10 1.01
N LEU A 121 1.18 14.90 1.56
CA LEU A 121 0.28 14.44 2.63
C LEU A 121 0.42 15.30 3.90
N LYS A 122 1.65 15.68 4.27
CA LYS A 122 1.89 16.58 5.41
C LYS A 122 1.31 17.97 5.20
N LEU A 123 1.24 18.43 3.95
CA LEU A 123 0.67 19.73 3.59
C LEU A 123 -0.86 19.66 3.51
N SER A 124 -1.42 18.51 3.14
CA SER A 124 -2.86 18.31 3.07
C SER A 124 -3.51 18.31 4.45
N THR A 125 -4.60 19.06 4.59
CA THR A 125 -5.43 19.02 5.79
C THR A 125 -6.50 17.92 5.65
N PRO A 126 -7.08 17.44 6.76
CA PRO A 126 -8.18 16.46 6.69
C PRO A 126 -9.36 16.92 5.84
N GLN A 127 -9.64 18.23 5.81
CA GLN A 127 -10.69 18.82 4.97
C GLN A 127 -10.36 18.72 3.49
N MET A 128 -9.13 19.06 3.09
CA MET A 128 -8.69 18.94 1.69
C MET A 128 -8.68 17.49 1.20
N LEU A 129 -8.34 16.55 2.09
CA LEU A 129 -8.37 15.13 1.74
C LEU A 129 -9.82 14.66 1.50
N TRP A 130 -10.75 15.12 2.34
CA TRP A 130 -12.17 14.83 2.17
C TRP A 130 -12.74 15.47 0.89
N GLU A 131 -12.40 16.71 0.58
CA GLU A 131 -12.83 17.35 -0.67
C GLU A 131 -12.33 16.57 -1.89
N LYS A 132 -11.06 16.14 -1.90
CA LYS A 132 -10.51 15.27 -2.97
C LYS A 132 -11.28 13.95 -3.09
N ASP A 133 -11.67 13.33 -1.97
CA ASP A 133 -12.45 12.09 -1.98
C ASP A 133 -13.87 12.30 -2.53
N LEU A 134 -14.50 13.44 -2.22
CA LEU A 134 -15.82 13.80 -2.77
C LEU A 134 -15.75 14.10 -4.27
N ASP A 135 -14.72 14.80 -4.73
CA ASP A 135 -14.50 15.06 -6.15
C ASP A 135 -14.32 13.76 -6.94
N SER A 136 -13.50 12.84 -6.43
CA SER A 136 -13.31 11.50 -6.99
C SER A 136 -14.61 10.69 -7.04
N PHE A 137 -15.42 10.78 -5.97
CA PHE A 137 -16.73 10.14 -5.93
C PHE A 137 -17.70 10.69 -6.98
N ILE A 138 -17.76 12.01 -7.15
CA ILE A 138 -18.62 12.65 -8.14
C ILE A 138 -18.19 12.27 -9.56
N GLU A 139 -16.89 12.26 -9.85
CA GLU A 139 -16.37 11.86 -11.17
C GLU A 139 -16.75 10.41 -11.53
N GLU A 140 -16.59 9.48 -10.59
CA GLU A 140 -16.96 8.08 -10.83
C GLU A 140 -18.49 7.91 -10.89
N LEU A 141 -19.26 8.70 -10.13
CA LEU A 141 -20.73 8.71 -10.22
C LEU A 141 -21.19 9.16 -11.61
N ASP A 142 -20.65 10.26 -12.13
CA ASP A 142 -20.96 10.77 -13.47
C ASP A 142 -20.61 9.74 -14.55
N ARG A 143 -19.49 9.04 -14.39
CA ARG A 143 -19.07 7.96 -15.28
C ARG A 143 -20.06 6.79 -15.27
N VAL A 144 -20.50 6.35 -14.09
CA VAL A 144 -21.48 5.27 -13.93
C VAL A 144 -22.83 5.67 -14.52
N GLU A 145 -23.33 6.87 -14.20
CA GLU A 145 -24.60 7.37 -14.74
C GLU A 145 -24.57 7.49 -16.27
N LYS A 146 -23.44 7.96 -16.82
CA LYS A 146 -23.27 8.01 -18.28
C LYS A 146 -23.29 6.62 -18.89
N ASN A 147 -22.60 5.66 -18.28
CA ASN A 147 -22.59 4.27 -18.73
C ASN A 147 -24.00 3.64 -18.63
N GLU A 148 -24.75 3.89 -17.57
CA GLU A 148 -26.13 3.44 -17.43
C GLU A 148 -27.05 4.07 -18.48
N ARG A 149 -26.92 5.38 -18.72
CA ARG A 149 -27.67 6.10 -19.75
C ARG A 149 -27.37 5.53 -21.15
N GLU A 150 -26.11 5.25 -21.45
CA GLU A 150 -25.71 4.59 -22.69
C GLU A 150 -26.23 3.16 -22.80
N ASN A 151 -26.21 2.37 -21.73
CA ASN A 151 -26.70 0.99 -21.72
C ASN A 151 -28.23 0.94 -21.86
N ALA A 152 -28.94 1.88 -21.23
CA ALA A 152 -30.38 2.08 -21.41
C ALA A 152 -30.71 2.46 -22.86
N MET A 153 -29.91 3.34 -23.47
CA MET A 153 -30.07 3.76 -24.87
C MET A 153 -29.72 2.65 -25.87
N LYS A 154 -28.75 1.79 -25.54
CA LYS A 154 -28.35 0.60 -26.32
C LYS A 154 -29.28 -0.61 -26.10
N GLY A 155 -30.27 -0.52 -25.19
CA GLY A 155 -31.24 -1.59 -24.93
C GLY A 155 -30.65 -2.87 -24.32
N ILE A 156 -29.40 -2.83 -23.84
CA ILE A 156 -28.72 -3.98 -23.25
C ILE A 156 -29.21 -4.10 -21.80
N ARG A 157 -30.25 -4.92 -21.61
CA ARG A 157 -30.68 -5.33 -20.27
C ARG A 157 -29.54 -6.13 -19.62
N PRO A 158 -29.05 -5.77 -18.42
CA PRO A 158 -28.13 -6.65 -17.71
C PRO A 158 -28.81 -8.00 -17.51
N LYS A 159 -28.11 -9.08 -17.85
CA LYS A 159 -28.56 -10.46 -17.60
C LYS A 159 -28.74 -10.60 -16.09
N LYS A 160 -30.00 -10.52 -15.64
CA LYS A 160 -30.38 -10.74 -14.24
C LYS A 160 -29.92 -12.13 -13.82
N SER A 161 -28.94 -12.19 -12.92
CA SER A 161 -28.70 -13.36 -12.11
C SER A 161 -29.88 -13.59 -11.17
N ALA A 162 -30.23 -14.86 -11.02
CA ALA A 162 -31.07 -15.48 -10.01
C ALA A 162 -32.54 -15.00 -9.85
N LYS A 163 -33.44 -15.89 -10.27
CA LYS A 163 -34.83 -16.01 -9.78
C LYS A 163 -34.83 -16.00 -8.24
N ILE A 164 -35.37 -14.94 -7.64
CA ILE A 164 -35.97 -15.03 -6.30
C ILE A 164 -37.48 -14.89 -6.51
N THR A 165 -38.17 -16.01 -6.33
CA THR A 165 -39.63 -16.11 -6.29
C THR A 165 -40.12 -15.45 -5.01
N ALA A 166 -40.67 -14.24 -5.11
CA ALA A 166 -41.54 -13.68 -4.09
C ALA A 166 -42.75 -13.02 -4.78
N ARG A 167 -43.91 -13.27 -4.18
CA ARG A 167 -45.26 -13.08 -4.70
C ARG A 167 -45.52 -11.68 -5.28
N GLY A 168 -46.09 -11.67 -6.48
CA GLY A 168 -47.09 -10.72 -6.95
C GLY A 168 -46.86 -9.23 -6.67
N LEU A 169 -46.09 -8.57 -7.55
CA LEU A 169 -46.37 -7.21 -8.00
C LEU A 169 -45.69 -7.04 -9.37
N LYS A 170 -46.47 -6.77 -10.42
CA LYS A 170 -45.94 -6.53 -11.77
C LYS A 170 -45.27 -5.15 -11.79
N ILE A 171 -43.98 -5.08 -11.46
CA ILE A 171 -43.20 -3.85 -11.58
C ILE A 171 -42.75 -3.74 -13.05
N SER A 172 -43.51 -2.96 -13.81
CA SER A 172 -43.07 -2.43 -15.10
C SER A 172 -42.04 -1.34 -14.83
N ASN A 173 -40.84 -1.51 -15.37
CA ASN A 173 -39.70 -0.58 -15.34
C ASN A 173 -38.94 -0.45 -14.00
N VAL A 174 -37.66 -0.77 -14.07
CA VAL A 174 -36.68 -0.61 -12.97
C VAL A 174 -36.42 0.88 -12.66
N ALA A 175 -36.68 1.78 -13.62
CA ALA A 175 -36.54 3.23 -13.46
C ALA A 175 -37.52 3.83 -12.43
N ASP A 176 -38.62 3.15 -12.10
CA ASP A 176 -39.59 3.63 -11.10
C ASP A 176 -39.20 3.23 -9.67
N ILE A 177 -38.15 2.41 -9.48
CA ILE A 177 -37.64 2.00 -8.15
C ILE A 177 -36.73 3.09 -7.55
N TYR A 178 -36.11 3.92 -8.38
CA TYR A 178 -35.14 4.94 -7.94
C TYR A 178 -35.72 6.36 -7.84
N LYS A 179 -37.00 6.54 -8.18
CA LYS A 179 -37.66 7.82 -7.95
C LYS A 179 -38.06 7.92 -6.48
N PRO A 180 -37.89 9.09 -5.84
CA PRO A 180 -38.52 9.35 -4.55
C PRO A 180 -40.01 9.01 -4.61
N SER A 181 -40.53 8.40 -3.54
CA SER A 181 -41.96 8.11 -3.41
C SER A 181 -42.79 9.35 -3.74
N GLU A 182 -43.95 9.19 -4.38
CA GLU A 182 -44.87 10.31 -4.66
C GLU A 182 -45.32 11.05 -3.39
N GLN A 183 -45.15 10.44 -2.22
CA GLN A 183 -45.44 11.01 -0.90
C GLN A 183 -44.21 11.59 -0.19
N ALA A 184 -43.05 11.70 -0.85
CA ALA A 184 -41.83 12.20 -0.23
C ALA A 184 -41.77 13.74 -0.26
N ASP A 185 -41.71 14.36 0.91
CA ASP A 185 -41.44 15.79 1.04
C ASP A 185 -39.94 16.07 0.91
N ARG A 186 -39.58 17.04 0.06
CA ARG A 186 -38.18 17.46 -0.10
C ARG A 186 -37.78 18.35 1.07
N ILE A 187 -36.87 17.86 1.90
CA ILE A 187 -36.30 18.62 3.02
C ILE A 187 -35.12 19.45 2.51
N GLU A 188 -35.20 20.78 2.61
CA GLU A 188 -34.08 21.65 2.26
C GLU A 188 -32.98 21.57 3.33
N PRO A 189 -31.70 21.42 2.94
CA PRO A 189 -30.60 21.39 3.89
C PRO A 189 -30.44 22.76 4.54
N LYS A 190 -30.70 22.84 5.85
CA LYS A 190 -30.25 23.97 6.67
C LYS A 190 -28.80 23.76 7.05
N ILE A 191 -27.96 24.68 6.60
CA ILE A 191 -26.57 24.80 7.04
C ILE A 191 -26.62 25.68 8.30
N ASP A 192 -26.24 25.11 9.44
CA ASP A 192 -25.96 25.85 10.68
C ASP A 192 -24.52 26.38 10.66
#